data_AF-A0AAD9MSU0-F1
#
_entry.id   AF-A0AAD9MSU0-F1
#
_cell.length_a   1.000
_cell.length_b   1.000
_cell.length_c   1.000
_cell.angle_alpha   90.00
_cell.angle_beta   90.00
_cell.angle_gamma   90.00
#
_symmetry.space_group_name_H-M   'P 1'
#
loop_
_entity.id
_entity.type
_entity.pdbx_description
1 polymer ?
#
loop_
_entity_poly.entity_id
_entity_poly.type
_entity_poly.pdbx_seq_one_letter_code
_entity_poly.pdbx_strand_id
1 'polypeptide(L)'
;MDSEEKKVLRRKRQTIVSYLKVTEKHLDVLIKNQYLTNDGADKIRGELSNQAKVNKLTDVLSSQCGRRAFNALCDLLEIGSTSWLKSELVAEVKAERGEMKIDDYIDRECGLLVYKEFGNCKRLSEGQKKDMQHLVAKKTQCTKEAWRSQLVKTEEALAYENELNREKDEHIGTLIDRISEFVRINCSRLHTIGRRCSSTSSMSTVREVTQNCSDEENGNRPFLERLDELIDNLQNLISVVLFERDGLLEERHRSFHLLSVTEPAAKLDREIELALHDADRRLEESQREVEHYESKIRALESELSADRIKWQREVEQRDITIRTLRGHLDKCHDKIRDLNEMMENLQQELANTKDELAKYRNKAELLEKNRRLGYAYGTGSVIDNTEKRIGNGRTQAMAKKTKKAFKINKS
;
A
#
# COMPACT_ATOMS: atom_id res chain seq x y z
N MET A 1 25.80 -17.94 1.73
CA MET A 1 25.20 -17.50 0.47
C MET A 1 26.06 -18.04 -0.63
N ASP A 2 25.45 -18.51 -1.71
CA ASP A 2 26.18 -18.82 -2.93
C ASP A 2 26.67 -17.53 -3.62
N SER A 3 27.30 -17.67 -4.79
CA SER A 3 27.92 -16.53 -5.48
C SER A 3 26.85 -15.59 -6.07
N GLU A 4 25.73 -16.17 -6.47
CA GLU A 4 24.58 -15.60 -7.14
C GLU A 4 23.78 -14.73 -6.16
N GLU A 5 23.46 -15.26 -4.98
CA GLU A 5 22.83 -14.53 -3.87
C GLU A 5 23.67 -13.32 -3.45
N LYS A 6 24.99 -13.50 -3.33
CA LYS A 6 25.90 -12.37 -2.99
C LYS A 6 25.90 -11.30 -4.09
N LYS A 7 25.85 -11.68 -5.37
CA LYS A 7 25.76 -10.73 -6.49
C LYS A 7 24.45 -9.94 -6.43
N VAL A 8 23.32 -10.62 -6.23
CA VAL A 8 22.00 -9.96 -6.12
C VAL A 8 21.98 -9.00 -4.93
N LEU A 9 22.43 -9.42 -3.75
CA LEU A 9 22.48 -8.56 -2.56
C LEU A 9 23.37 -7.34 -2.75
N ARG A 10 24.52 -7.48 -3.41
CA ARG A 10 25.37 -6.31 -3.73
C ARG A 10 24.65 -5.32 -4.63
N ARG A 11 23.93 -5.79 -5.66
CA ARG A 11 23.16 -4.91 -6.55
C ARG A 11 21.97 -4.25 -5.83
N LYS A 12 21.28 -4.99 -4.95
CA LYS A 12 20.05 -4.54 -4.28
C LYS A 12 20.29 -3.94 -2.90
N ARG A 13 21.53 -3.84 -2.44
CA ARG A 13 21.89 -3.29 -1.12
C ARG A 13 21.20 -1.96 -0.86
N GLN A 14 21.26 -1.03 -1.81
CA GLN A 14 20.65 0.29 -1.62
C GLN A 14 19.12 0.23 -1.54
N THR A 15 18.49 -0.63 -2.35
CA THR A 15 17.04 -0.87 -2.27
C THR A 15 16.67 -1.44 -0.91
N ILE A 16 17.38 -2.46 -0.43
CA ILE A 16 17.14 -3.08 0.88
C ILE A 16 17.29 -2.04 1.99
N VAL A 17 18.35 -1.22 1.96
CA VAL A 17 18.57 -0.11 2.91
C VAL A 17 17.41 0.88 2.95
N SER A 18 16.83 1.23 1.80
CA SER A 18 15.75 2.21 1.72
C SER A 18 14.43 1.70 2.31
N TYR A 19 14.15 0.40 2.23
CA TYR A 19 12.85 -0.17 2.59
C TYR A 19 12.87 -0.96 3.90
N LEU A 20 14.00 -1.55 4.28
CA LEU A 20 14.11 -2.34 5.49
C LEU A 20 14.40 -1.45 6.71
N LYS A 21 13.51 -1.50 7.71
CA LYS A 21 13.77 -0.93 9.03
C LYS A 21 14.16 -2.04 10.00
N VAL A 22 15.39 -2.00 10.52
CA VAL A 22 15.88 -3.00 11.48
C VAL A 22 15.39 -2.61 12.87
N THR A 23 14.52 -3.44 13.45
CA THR A 23 13.98 -3.29 14.81
C THR A 23 14.59 -4.34 15.73
N GLU A 24 14.49 -4.17 17.05
CA GLU A 24 14.95 -5.19 18.01
C GLU A 24 14.24 -6.52 17.80
N LYS A 25 12.92 -6.49 17.52
CA LYS A 25 12.15 -7.70 17.20
C LYS A 25 12.74 -8.47 16.02
N HIS A 26 13.26 -7.77 15.00
CA HIS A 26 13.91 -8.44 13.87
C HIS A 26 15.21 -9.14 14.28
N LEU A 27 16.02 -8.51 15.15
CA LEU A 27 17.25 -9.12 15.66
C LEU A 27 16.94 -10.32 16.55
N ASP A 28 15.93 -10.22 17.42
CA ASP A 28 15.51 -11.31 18.30
C ASP A 28 15.03 -12.54 17.50
N VAL A 29 14.28 -12.33 16.42
CA VAL A 29 13.86 -13.41 15.52
C VAL A 29 15.07 -14.07 14.85
N LEU A 30 16.05 -13.29 14.39
CA LEU A 30 17.27 -13.84 13.78
C LEU A 30 18.12 -14.62 14.79
N ILE A 31 18.23 -14.15 16.03
CA ILE A 31 18.94 -14.86 17.10
C ILE A 31 18.21 -16.16 17.44
N LYS A 32 16.89 -16.10 17.63
CA LYS A 32 16.04 -17.26 17.96
C LYS A 32 16.14 -18.35 16.90
N ASN A 33 16.18 -17.96 15.63
CA ASN A 33 16.32 -18.88 14.50
C ASN A 33 17.77 -19.29 14.19
N GLN A 34 18.73 -18.90 15.05
CA GLN A 34 20.17 -19.19 14.92
C GLN A 34 20.79 -18.65 13.61
N TYR A 35 20.19 -17.61 13.04
CA TYR A 35 20.70 -16.87 11.88
C TYR A 35 21.56 -15.67 12.29
N LEU A 36 21.73 -15.40 13.58
CA LEU A 36 22.57 -14.32 14.06
C LEU A 36 23.11 -14.70 15.43
N THR A 37 24.42 -14.51 15.62
CA THR A 37 25.03 -14.67 16.94
C THR A 37 24.73 -13.44 17.80
N ASN A 38 24.73 -13.57 19.13
CA ASN A 38 24.56 -12.43 20.03
C ASN A 38 25.60 -11.33 19.75
N ASP A 39 26.87 -11.70 19.51
CA ASP A 39 27.93 -10.77 19.10
C ASP A 39 27.62 -10.06 17.75
N GLY A 40 27.07 -10.80 16.78
CA GLY A 40 26.60 -10.24 15.51
C GLY A 40 25.46 -9.24 15.70
N ALA A 41 24.51 -9.52 16.59
CA ALA A 41 23.41 -8.63 16.91
C ALA A 41 23.89 -7.37 17.63
N ASP A 42 24.79 -7.48 18.59
CA ASP A 42 25.33 -6.33 19.33
C ASP A 42 26.12 -5.39 18.40
N LYS A 43 26.85 -5.94 17.43
CA LYS A 43 27.49 -5.16 16.36
C LYS A 43 26.49 -4.37 15.51
N ILE A 44 25.31 -4.91 15.26
CA ILE A 44 24.26 -4.22 14.51
C ILE A 44 23.57 -3.17 15.40
N ARG A 45 23.34 -3.47 16.67
CA ARG A 45 22.76 -2.54 17.65
C ARG A 45 23.60 -1.29 17.84
N GLY A 46 24.94 -1.44 17.83
CA GLY A 46 25.88 -0.33 17.98
C GLY A 46 25.86 0.70 16.86
N GLU A 47 25.19 0.43 15.73
CA GLU A 47 25.10 1.35 14.61
C GLU A 47 24.03 2.44 14.85
N LEU A 48 24.39 3.70 14.60
CA LEU A 48 23.55 4.86 14.95
C LEU A 48 22.40 5.13 13.98
N SER A 49 22.52 4.73 12.71
CA SER A 49 21.51 4.96 11.68
C SER A 49 20.89 3.65 11.19
N ASN A 50 19.61 3.67 10.80
CA ASN A 50 18.96 2.49 10.23
C ASN A 50 19.70 1.99 8.96
N GLN A 51 20.21 2.91 8.15
CA GLN A 51 21.01 2.56 6.97
C GLN A 51 22.29 1.80 7.36
N ALA A 52 23.01 2.27 8.38
CA ALA A 52 24.19 1.57 8.89
C ALA A 52 23.81 0.20 9.48
N LYS A 53 22.70 0.11 10.24
CA LYS A 53 22.15 -1.15 10.76
C LYS A 53 21.87 -2.16 9.65
N VAL A 54 21.19 -1.75 8.58
CA VAL A 54 20.86 -2.64 7.44
C VAL A 54 22.13 -3.08 6.69
N ASN A 55 23.06 -2.15 6.45
CA ASN A 55 24.34 -2.47 5.80
C ASN A 55 25.13 -3.51 6.62
N LYS A 56 25.25 -3.26 7.92
CA LYS A 56 25.93 -4.15 8.86
C LYS A 56 25.25 -5.50 8.95
N LEU A 57 23.92 -5.53 9.03
CA LEU A 57 23.12 -6.76 9.00
C LEU A 57 23.43 -7.58 7.74
N THR A 58 23.45 -6.94 6.57
CA THR A 58 23.73 -7.61 5.30
C THR A 58 25.14 -8.19 5.26
N ASP A 59 26.13 -7.47 5.79
CA ASP A 59 27.53 -7.93 5.88
C ASP A 59 27.69 -9.09 6.87
N VAL A 60 27.06 -9.00 8.04
CA VAL A 60 27.10 -10.03 9.08
C VAL A 60 26.42 -11.31 8.59
N LEU A 61 25.24 -11.21 7.98
CA LEU A 61 24.56 -12.36 7.38
C LEU A 61 25.42 -13.01 6.28
N SER A 62 26.04 -12.20 5.42
CA SER A 62 26.90 -12.69 4.33
C SER A 62 28.15 -13.42 4.81
N SER A 63 28.66 -13.08 6.00
CA SER A 63 29.91 -13.61 6.56
C SER A 63 29.68 -14.75 7.55
N GLN A 64 28.67 -14.67 8.41
CA GLN A 64 28.48 -15.62 9.52
C GLN A 64 27.53 -16.79 9.20
N CYS A 65 26.55 -16.61 8.30
CA CYS A 65 25.36 -17.48 8.28
C CYS A 65 25.33 -18.51 7.15
N GLY A 66 26.47 -18.76 6.52
CA GLY A 66 26.64 -19.84 5.54
C GLY A 66 25.56 -19.83 4.45
N ARG A 67 25.16 -21.00 3.93
CA ARG A 67 24.17 -21.14 2.84
C ARG A 67 22.75 -20.66 3.20
N ARG A 68 22.41 -20.50 4.48
CA ARG A 68 21.04 -20.13 4.91
C ARG A 68 20.81 -18.63 5.07
N ALA A 69 21.87 -17.83 5.00
CA ALA A 69 21.80 -16.41 5.28
C ALA A 69 20.88 -15.62 4.34
N PHE A 70 20.73 -16.05 3.08
CA PHE A 70 19.81 -15.41 2.14
C PHE A 70 18.36 -15.66 2.53
N ASN A 71 18.02 -16.91 2.85
CA ASN A 71 16.69 -17.27 3.33
C ASN A 71 16.35 -16.53 4.64
N ALA A 72 17.30 -16.40 5.56
CA ALA A 72 17.11 -15.63 6.78
C ALA A 72 16.73 -14.16 6.52
N LEU A 73 17.36 -13.53 5.53
CA LEU A 73 16.99 -12.17 5.11
C LEU A 73 15.60 -12.15 4.45
N CYS A 74 15.28 -13.13 3.62
CA CYS A 74 13.97 -13.27 3.00
C CYS A 74 12.86 -13.45 4.04
N ASP A 75 13.07 -14.28 5.06
CA ASP A 75 12.12 -14.49 6.15
C ASP A 75 11.91 -13.19 6.95
N LEU A 76 12.98 -12.44 7.19
CA LEU A 76 12.90 -11.13 7.86
C LEU A 76 12.09 -10.12 7.04
N LEU A 77 12.25 -10.11 5.71
CA LEU A 77 11.49 -9.24 4.81
C LEU A 77 10.00 -9.60 4.75
N GLU A 78 9.63 -10.84 5.08
CA GLU A 78 8.24 -11.32 5.12
C GLU A 78 7.49 -10.87 6.37
N ILE A 79 8.18 -10.72 7.50
CA ILE A 79 7.59 -10.28 8.77
C ILE A 79 7.13 -8.81 8.70
N GLY A 80 7.68 -8.02 7.77
CA GLY A 80 7.34 -6.60 7.58
C GLY A 80 6.44 -6.33 6.37
N SER A 81 6.18 -5.05 6.12
CA SER A 81 5.50 -4.54 4.91
C SER A 81 6.35 -4.64 3.62
N THR A 82 7.46 -5.38 3.68
CA THR A 82 8.45 -5.51 2.60
C THR A 82 8.41 -6.88 1.91
N SER A 83 7.29 -7.60 2.00
CA SER A 83 7.13 -8.94 1.41
C SER A 83 7.33 -8.94 -0.12
N TRP A 84 7.02 -7.83 -0.80
CA TRP A 84 7.30 -7.65 -2.23
C TRP A 84 8.80 -7.69 -2.55
N LEU A 85 9.64 -7.14 -1.66
CA LEU A 85 11.09 -7.12 -1.83
C LEU A 85 11.69 -8.52 -1.67
N LYS A 86 11.11 -9.36 -0.80
CA LYS A 86 11.45 -10.79 -0.74
C LYS A 86 11.20 -11.45 -2.10
N SER A 87 10.00 -11.27 -2.68
CA SER A 87 9.64 -11.85 -3.97
C SER A 87 10.59 -11.39 -5.09
N GLU A 88 10.95 -10.11 -5.11
CA GLU A 88 11.89 -9.56 -6.09
C GLU A 88 13.30 -10.14 -5.94
N LEU A 89 13.83 -10.23 -4.71
CA LEU A 89 15.15 -10.82 -4.46
C LEU A 89 15.20 -12.29 -4.85
N VAL A 90 14.16 -13.07 -4.55
CA VAL A 90 14.06 -14.48 -4.92
C VAL A 90 14.00 -14.63 -6.45
N ALA A 91 13.20 -13.80 -7.14
CA ALA A 91 13.15 -13.80 -8.60
C ALA A 91 14.50 -13.47 -9.22
N GLU A 92 15.21 -12.45 -8.70
CA GLU A 92 16.55 -12.11 -9.20
C GLU A 92 17.59 -13.20 -8.96
N VAL A 93 17.53 -13.92 -7.83
CA VAL A 93 18.43 -15.06 -7.59
C VAL A 93 18.15 -16.19 -8.57
N LYS A 94 16.88 -16.56 -8.80
CA LYS A 94 16.51 -17.54 -9.83
C LYS A 94 17.01 -17.14 -11.20
N ALA A 95 16.90 -15.85 -11.52
CA ALA A 95 17.41 -15.29 -12.76
C ALA A 95 18.94 -15.39 -12.84
N GLU A 96 19.69 -15.10 -11.78
CA GLU A 96 21.15 -15.29 -11.72
C GLU A 96 21.57 -16.75 -11.86
N ARG A 97 20.77 -17.69 -11.35
CA ARG A 97 20.98 -19.14 -11.52
C ARG A 97 20.60 -19.67 -12.90
N GLY A 98 19.97 -18.85 -13.75
CA GLY A 98 19.46 -19.28 -15.06
C GLY A 98 18.21 -20.17 -14.97
N GLU A 99 17.55 -20.19 -13.82
CA GLU A 99 16.32 -20.97 -13.59
C GLU A 99 15.06 -20.23 -14.09
N MET A 100 15.19 -18.94 -14.37
CA MET A 100 14.09 -18.10 -14.85
C MET A 100 14.07 -18.04 -16.38
N LYS A 101 12.95 -18.44 -16.98
CA LYS A 101 12.72 -18.32 -18.42
C LYS A 101 12.24 -16.90 -18.74
N ILE A 102 12.91 -16.22 -19.66
CA ILE A 102 12.49 -14.92 -20.17
C ILE A 102 11.44 -15.16 -21.25
N ASP A 103 10.32 -14.45 -21.18
CA ASP A 103 9.28 -14.55 -22.21
C ASP A 103 9.74 -13.91 -23.53
N ASP A 104 9.40 -14.56 -24.66
CA ASP A 104 9.83 -14.13 -26.00
C ASP A 104 9.36 -12.71 -26.37
N TYR A 105 8.26 -12.24 -25.80
CA TYR A 105 7.82 -10.86 -26.02
C TYR A 105 8.67 -9.86 -25.23
N ILE A 106 9.08 -10.18 -24.00
CA ILE A 106 9.96 -9.34 -23.18
C ILE A 106 11.33 -9.23 -23.84
N ASP A 107 11.88 -10.35 -24.31
CA ASP A 107 13.16 -10.34 -25.01
C ASP A 107 13.10 -9.45 -26.27
N ARG A 108 12.02 -9.57 -27.06
CA ARG A 108 11.80 -8.71 -28.24
C ARG A 108 11.64 -7.23 -27.90
N GLU A 109 10.82 -6.88 -26.91
CA GLU A 109 10.61 -5.49 -26.49
C GLU A 109 11.89 -4.87 -25.93
N CYS A 110 12.65 -5.62 -25.13
CA CYS A 110 13.92 -5.16 -24.59
C CYS A 110 14.97 -5.00 -25.70
N GLY A 111 14.96 -5.88 -26.71
CA GLY A 111 15.78 -5.73 -27.91
C GLY A 111 15.44 -4.46 -28.69
N LEU A 112 14.16 -4.16 -28.87
CA LEU A 112 13.71 -2.91 -29.50
C LEU A 112 14.12 -1.68 -28.68
N LEU A 113 14.02 -1.75 -27.35
CA LEU A 113 14.42 -0.67 -26.45
C LEU A 113 15.92 -0.39 -26.55
N VAL A 114 16.76 -1.43 -26.46
CA VAL A 114 18.22 -1.28 -26.60
C VAL A 114 18.60 -0.81 -28.00
N TYR A 115 17.92 -1.28 -29.04
CA TYR A 115 18.15 -0.79 -30.40
C TYR A 115 17.73 0.67 -30.57
N LYS A 116 16.62 1.10 -29.97
CA LYS A 116 16.16 2.49 -30.02
C LYS A 116 17.18 3.44 -29.37
N GLU A 117 17.69 3.07 -28.21
CA GLU A 117 18.64 3.89 -27.44
C GLU A 117 20.08 3.82 -27.98
N PHE A 118 20.52 2.63 -28.42
CA PHE A 118 21.93 2.36 -28.73
C PHE A 118 22.18 1.79 -30.13
N GLY A 119 21.16 1.62 -30.97
CA GLY A 119 21.27 0.98 -32.29
C GLY A 119 22.31 1.64 -33.18
N ASN A 120 22.30 2.98 -33.23
CA ASN A 120 23.27 3.77 -34.01
C ASN A 120 24.57 4.07 -33.25
N CYS A 121 24.68 3.67 -31.99
CA CYS A 121 25.85 3.95 -31.16
C CYS A 121 27.03 3.06 -31.59
N LYS A 122 28.06 3.69 -32.18
CA LYS A 122 29.33 3.01 -32.55
C LYS A 122 30.25 2.75 -31.36
N ARG A 123 29.98 3.35 -30.20
CA ARG A 123 30.80 3.18 -28.98
C ARG A 123 30.56 1.83 -28.31
N LEU A 124 29.39 1.23 -28.51
CA LEU A 124 29.04 -0.07 -27.98
C LEU A 124 29.14 -1.11 -29.10
N SER A 125 29.86 -2.19 -28.81
CA SER A 125 29.88 -3.37 -29.68
C SER A 125 28.50 -4.03 -29.71
N GLU A 126 28.20 -4.77 -30.79
CA GLU A 126 26.96 -5.56 -30.87
C GLU A 126 26.85 -6.61 -29.76
N GLY A 127 27.98 -7.14 -29.27
CA GLY A 127 28.02 -8.00 -28.09
C GLY A 127 27.52 -7.28 -26.83
N GLN A 128 28.03 -6.07 -26.56
CA GLN A 128 27.58 -5.26 -25.42
C GLN A 128 26.09 -4.89 -25.52
N LYS A 129 25.59 -4.60 -26.73
CA LYS A 129 24.15 -4.34 -26.94
C LYS A 129 23.32 -5.58 -26.63
N LYS A 130 23.75 -6.78 -27.06
CA LYS A 130 23.08 -8.05 -26.70
C LYS A 130 23.12 -8.31 -25.20
N ASP A 131 24.25 -8.05 -24.53
CA ASP A 131 24.35 -8.21 -23.08
C ASP A 131 23.42 -7.24 -22.35
N MET A 132 23.32 -5.99 -22.82
CA MET A 132 22.36 -5.01 -22.30
C MET A 132 20.91 -5.45 -22.52
N GLN A 133 20.57 -5.95 -23.71
CA GLN A 133 19.24 -6.51 -23.99
C GLN A 133 18.92 -7.62 -23.00
N HIS A 134 19.83 -8.58 -22.83
CA HIS A 134 19.63 -9.70 -21.92
C HIS A 134 19.47 -9.25 -20.47
N LEU A 135 20.27 -8.29 -20.00
CA LEU A 135 20.17 -7.72 -18.66
C LEU A 135 18.84 -6.99 -18.44
N VAL A 136 18.38 -6.20 -19.40
CA VAL A 136 17.10 -5.49 -19.32
C VAL A 136 15.95 -6.49 -19.36
N ALA A 137 15.97 -7.46 -20.27
CA ALA A 137 14.96 -8.50 -20.37
C ALA A 137 14.84 -9.32 -19.08
N LYS A 138 15.99 -9.70 -18.50
CA LYS A 138 16.07 -10.38 -17.21
C LYS A 138 15.44 -9.54 -16.10
N LYS A 139 15.79 -8.25 -16.00
CA LYS A 139 15.24 -7.35 -14.99
C LYS A 139 13.72 -7.18 -15.14
N THR A 140 13.24 -7.00 -16.38
CA THR A 140 11.81 -6.88 -16.70
C THR A 140 11.05 -8.14 -16.33
N GLN A 141 11.58 -9.33 -16.65
CA GLN A 141 11.01 -10.62 -16.25
C GLN A 141 10.95 -10.77 -14.72
N CYS A 142 12.04 -10.48 -14.00
CA CYS A 142 12.05 -10.52 -12.52
C CYS A 142 10.96 -9.62 -11.93
N THR A 143 10.81 -8.42 -12.49
CA THR A 143 9.82 -7.45 -12.05
C THR A 143 8.41 -7.97 -12.29
N LYS A 144 8.15 -8.50 -13.49
CA LYS A 144 6.88 -9.13 -13.84
C LYS A 144 6.51 -10.28 -12.89
N GLU A 145 7.45 -11.17 -12.58
CA GLU A 145 7.21 -12.29 -11.67
C GLU A 145 6.95 -11.84 -10.22
N ALA A 146 7.66 -10.81 -9.76
CA ALA A 146 7.41 -10.20 -8.45
C ALA A 146 6.00 -9.60 -8.37
N TRP A 147 5.59 -8.83 -9.39
CA TRP A 147 4.23 -8.27 -9.47
C TRP A 147 3.16 -9.35 -9.56
N ARG A 148 3.39 -10.39 -10.36
CA ARG A 148 2.45 -11.52 -10.47
C ARG A 148 2.27 -12.23 -9.13
N SER A 149 3.36 -12.46 -8.40
CA SER A 149 3.31 -13.08 -7.07
C SER A 149 2.58 -12.20 -6.05
N GLN A 150 2.78 -10.88 -6.13
CA GLN A 150 2.06 -9.94 -5.27
C GLN A 150 0.58 -9.88 -5.60
N LEU A 151 0.23 -9.89 -6.90
CA LEU A 151 -1.16 -9.88 -7.36
C LEU A 151 -1.91 -11.10 -6.84
N VAL A 152 -1.34 -12.30 -6.98
CA VAL A 152 -1.95 -13.54 -6.45
C VAL A 152 -2.20 -13.45 -4.95
N LYS A 153 -1.22 -12.97 -4.17
CA LYS A 153 -1.41 -12.79 -2.71
C LYS A 153 -2.52 -11.79 -2.39
N THR A 154 -2.62 -10.69 -3.13
CA THR A 154 -3.69 -9.71 -2.93
C THR A 154 -5.05 -10.23 -3.36
N GLU A 155 -5.12 -11.05 -4.42
CA GLU A 155 -6.35 -11.72 -4.85
C GLU A 155 -6.81 -12.75 -3.82
N GLU A 156 -5.89 -13.54 -3.25
CA GLU A 156 -6.18 -14.48 -2.17
C GLU A 156 -6.68 -13.76 -0.90
N ALA A 157 -6.01 -12.67 -0.50
CA ALA A 157 -6.44 -11.86 0.65
C ALA A 157 -7.82 -11.23 0.43
N LEU A 158 -8.09 -10.74 -0.78
CA LEU A 158 -9.39 -10.18 -1.14
C LEU A 158 -10.49 -11.26 -1.16
N ALA A 159 -10.19 -12.45 -1.69
CA ALA A 159 -11.11 -13.57 -1.68
C ALA A 159 -11.46 -14.02 -0.26
N TYR A 160 -10.47 -14.07 0.64
CA TYR A 160 -10.69 -14.36 2.05
C TYR A 160 -11.57 -13.30 2.74
N GLU A 161 -11.31 -12.01 2.52
CA GLU A 161 -12.14 -10.93 3.07
C GLU A 161 -13.57 -10.95 2.52
N ASN A 162 -13.74 -11.24 1.23
CA ASN A 162 -15.08 -11.40 0.63
C ASN A 162 -15.84 -12.57 1.24
N GLU A 163 -15.17 -13.70 1.47
CA GLU A 163 -15.79 -14.86 2.13
C GLU A 163 -16.17 -14.52 3.58
N LEU A 164 -15.30 -13.85 4.32
CA LEU A 164 -15.60 -13.40 5.68
C LEU A 164 -16.78 -12.41 5.70
N ASN A 165 -16.90 -11.53 4.72
CA ASN A 165 -18.04 -10.62 4.62
C ASN A 165 -19.32 -11.35 4.22
N ARG A 166 -19.23 -12.36 3.36
CA ARG A 166 -20.36 -13.25 3.04
C ARG A 166 -20.88 -13.97 4.28
N GLU A 167 -19.98 -14.54 5.10
CA GLU A 167 -20.34 -15.15 6.38
C GLU A 167 -21.05 -14.15 7.33
N LYS A 168 -20.56 -12.90 7.39
CA LYS A 168 -21.19 -11.84 8.19
C LYS A 168 -22.58 -11.48 7.68
N ASP A 169 -22.74 -11.32 6.36
CA ASP A 169 -24.02 -10.97 5.75
C ASP A 169 -25.05 -12.10 5.95
N GLU A 170 -24.63 -13.36 5.82
CA GLU A 170 -25.45 -14.53 6.13
C GLU A 170 -25.89 -14.51 7.61
N HIS A 171 -24.97 -14.26 8.55
CA HIS A 171 -25.29 -14.19 9.97
C HIS A 171 -26.24 -13.02 10.30
N ILE A 172 -26.01 -11.84 9.75
CA ILE A 172 -26.90 -10.68 9.89
C ILE A 172 -28.29 -11.00 9.31
N GLY A 173 -28.35 -11.69 8.16
CA GLY A 173 -29.61 -12.17 7.58
C GLY A 173 -30.39 -13.06 8.55
N THR A 174 -29.72 -14.05 9.15
CA THR A 174 -30.36 -14.94 10.14
C THR A 174 -30.86 -14.19 11.37
N LEU A 175 -30.12 -13.19 11.84
CA LEU A 175 -30.52 -12.32 12.95
C LEU A 175 -31.78 -11.51 12.63
N ILE A 176 -31.83 -10.91 11.44
CA ILE A 176 -32.99 -10.17 10.96
C ILE A 176 -34.22 -11.08 10.87
N ASP A 177 -34.06 -12.30 10.34
CA ASP A 177 -35.14 -13.27 10.25
C ASP A 177 -35.65 -13.68 11.63
N ARG A 178 -34.75 -13.94 12.59
CA ARG A 178 -35.10 -14.26 13.99
C ARG A 178 -35.87 -13.13 14.66
N ILE A 179 -35.40 -11.89 14.52
CA ILE A 179 -36.10 -10.71 15.07
C ILE A 179 -37.47 -10.56 14.41
N SER A 180 -37.54 -10.68 13.09
CA SER A 180 -38.78 -10.52 12.33
C SER A 180 -39.81 -11.58 12.73
N GLU A 181 -39.38 -12.83 12.91
CA GLU A 181 -40.22 -13.93 13.38
C GLU A 181 -40.72 -13.69 14.81
N PHE A 182 -39.85 -13.25 15.71
CA PHE A 182 -40.23 -12.87 17.08
C PHE A 182 -41.29 -11.77 17.09
N VAL A 183 -41.08 -10.70 16.31
CA VAL A 183 -42.03 -9.60 16.17
C VAL A 183 -43.35 -10.11 15.58
N ARG A 184 -43.31 -10.97 14.57
CA ARG A 184 -44.50 -11.56 13.94
C ARG A 184 -45.33 -12.39 14.92
N ILE A 185 -44.69 -13.27 15.70
CA ILE A 185 -45.36 -14.11 16.70
C ILE A 185 -45.99 -13.25 17.80
N ASN A 186 -45.29 -12.21 18.24
CA ASN A 186 -45.71 -11.39 19.38
C ASN A 186 -46.45 -10.10 18.97
N CYS A 187 -46.73 -9.91 17.69
CA CYS A 187 -47.26 -8.65 17.13
C CYS A 187 -48.55 -8.18 17.83
N SER A 188 -49.49 -9.10 18.08
CA SER A 188 -50.75 -8.80 18.77
C SER A 188 -50.53 -8.38 20.22
N ARG A 189 -49.57 -8.99 20.92
CA ARG A 189 -49.20 -8.71 22.32
C ARG A 189 -48.41 -7.42 22.46
N LEU A 190 -47.53 -7.12 21.50
CA LEU A 190 -46.73 -5.91 21.43
C LEU A 190 -47.58 -4.69 21.05
N HIS A 191 -48.54 -4.83 20.12
CA HIS A 191 -49.45 -3.74 19.75
C HIS A 191 -50.38 -3.29 20.90
N THR A 192 -50.71 -4.19 21.83
CA THR A 192 -51.49 -3.81 23.02
C THR A 192 -50.69 -2.94 23.98
N ILE A 193 -49.38 -3.14 24.04
CA ILE A 193 -48.42 -2.34 24.85
C ILE A 193 -48.16 -1.00 24.15
N GLY A 194 -47.88 -1.02 22.84
CA GLY A 194 -47.58 0.18 22.05
C GLY A 194 -48.71 1.22 22.01
N ARG A 195 -49.99 0.81 22.11
CA ARG A 195 -51.12 1.77 22.19
C ARG A 195 -51.32 2.41 23.56
N ARG A 196 -50.76 1.85 24.64
CA ARG A 196 -50.86 2.42 26.00
C ARG A 196 -49.60 3.19 26.43
N CYS A 197 -48.46 2.95 25.78
CA CYS A 197 -47.18 3.58 26.09
C CYS A 197 -46.81 4.77 25.17
N SER A 198 -47.76 5.33 24.41
CA SER A 198 -47.54 6.46 23.50
C SER A 198 -47.11 7.77 24.18
N SER A 199 -46.99 7.81 25.51
CA SER A 199 -46.71 9.01 26.31
C SER A 199 -45.42 8.96 27.13
N THR A 200 -44.59 7.92 27.00
CA THR A 200 -43.27 7.89 27.66
C THR A 200 -42.15 7.83 26.63
N SER A 201 -41.65 9.03 26.34
CA SER A 201 -40.53 9.34 25.46
C SER A 201 -39.19 8.88 26.06
N SER A 202 -38.90 7.58 26.07
CA SER A 202 -37.52 7.10 26.27
C SER A 202 -37.33 5.68 25.75
N MET A 203 -37.50 5.50 24.44
CA MET A 203 -36.77 4.40 23.79
C MET A 203 -35.34 4.88 23.60
N SER A 204 -34.44 4.42 24.47
CA SER A 204 -32.99 4.52 24.29
C SER A 204 -32.67 4.15 22.83
N THR A 205 -32.23 5.12 22.05
CA THR A 205 -31.96 4.87 20.63
C THR A 205 -30.89 3.79 20.52
N VAL A 206 -31.04 2.88 19.56
CA VAL A 206 -30.09 1.81 19.16
C VAL A 206 -28.62 2.29 19.09
N ARG A 207 -28.41 3.61 18.99
CA ARG A 207 -27.15 4.33 19.06
C ARG A 207 -26.39 4.15 20.39
N GLU A 208 -27.06 4.12 21.55
CA GLU A 208 -26.40 3.97 22.86
C GLU A 208 -25.83 2.57 23.08
N VAL A 209 -26.48 1.53 22.55
CA VAL A 209 -26.00 0.13 22.64
C VAL A 209 -24.87 -0.12 21.65
N THR A 210 -24.88 0.52 20.48
CA THR A 210 -23.85 0.35 19.45
C THR A 210 -22.58 1.16 19.71
N GLN A 211 -22.64 2.23 20.51
CA GLN A 211 -21.49 3.09 20.80
C GLN A 211 -20.51 2.50 21.83
N ASN A 212 -20.92 1.44 22.56
CA ASN A 212 -20.05 0.68 23.46
C ASN A 212 -19.39 -0.55 22.80
N CYS A 213 -19.50 -0.68 21.47
CA CYS A 213 -19.08 -1.88 20.74
C CYS A 213 -17.90 -1.66 19.77
N SER A 214 -17.32 -0.47 19.77
CA SER A 214 -16.12 -0.15 18.99
C SER A 214 -14.84 -0.36 19.81
N ASP A 215 -14.59 -1.60 20.24
CA ASP A 215 -13.24 -2.01 20.64
C ASP A 215 -12.56 -2.63 19.42
N GLU A 216 -11.77 -1.81 18.72
CA GLU A 216 -11.11 -2.12 17.45
C GLU A 216 -10.04 -3.23 17.53
N GLU A 217 -9.76 -3.80 18.70
CA GLU A 217 -8.61 -4.70 18.89
C GLU A 217 -8.89 -6.21 18.79
N ASN A 218 -10.16 -6.66 18.78
CA ASN A 218 -10.49 -8.08 18.57
C ASN A 218 -11.60 -8.22 17.54
N GLY A 219 -11.22 -8.59 16.31
CA GLY A 219 -12.06 -8.52 15.11
C GLY A 219 -13.48 -9.04 15.29
N ASN A 220 -14.46 -8.21 14.88
CA ASN A 220 -15.93 -8.28 14.80
C ASN A 220 -16.74 -9.58 15.06
N ARG A 221 -16.15 -10.78 15.17
CA ARG A 221 -16.81 -11.98 15.70
C ARG A 221 -17.39 -11.82 17.12
N PRO A 222 -16.69 -11.21 18.11
CA PRO A 222 -17.25 -11.10 19.45
C PRO A 222 -18.40 -10.07 19.52
N PHE A 223 -18.50 -9.15 18.56
CA PHE A 223 -19.63 -8.23 18.49
C PHE A 223 -20.90 -8.93 18.01
N LEU A 224 -20.82 -9.72 16.95
CA LEU A 224 -21.98 -10.43 16.41
C LEU A 224 -22.48 -11.50 17.38
N GLU A 225 -21.59 -12.29 17.97
CA GLU A 225 -21.94 -13.28 19.01
C GLU A 225 -22.61 -12.62 20.23
N ARG A 226 -22.10 -11.45 20.64
CA ARG A 226 -22.66 -10.70 21.77
C ARG A 226 -23.98 -9.99 21.43
N LEU A 227 -24.17 -9.58 20.19
CA LEU A 227 -25.45 -9.07 19.69
C LEU A 227 -26.49 -10.19 19.69
N ASP A 228 -26.11 -11.39 19.25
CA ASP A 228 -26.95 -12.60 19.31
C ASP A 228 -27.37 -12.90 20.75
N GLU A 229 -26.43 -12.89 21.69
CA GLU A 229 -26.67 -13.09 23.12
C GLU A 229 -27.61 -12.01 23.72
N LEU A 230 -27.42 -10.75 23.33
CA LEU A 230 -28.30 -9.65 23.76
C LEU A 230 -29.71 -9.78 23.19
N ILE A 231 -29.84 -10.20 21.94
CA ILE A 231 -31.14 -10.44 21.30
C ILE A 231 -31.85 -11.60 22.00
N ASP A 232 -31.14 -12.70 22.30
CA ASP A 232 -31.69 -13.83 23.05
C ASP A 232 -32.16 -13.41 24.45
N ASN A 233 -31.34 -12.63 25.15
CA ASN A 233 -31.69 -12.12 26.47
C ASN A 233 -32.92 -11.18 26.43
N LEU A 234 -33.01 -10.30 25.43
CA LEU A 234 -34.18 -9.45 25.23
C LEU A 234 -35.43 -10.25 24.88
N GLN A 235 -35.31 -11.24 23.99
CA GLN A 235 -36.43 -12.13 23.64
C GLN A 235 -36.93 -12.91 24.85
N ASN A 236 -36.02 -13.41 25.68
CA ASN A 236 -36.34 -14.10 26.93
C ASN A 236 -37.03 -13.17 27.94
N LEU A 237 -36.47 -11.98 28.16
CA LEU A 237 -37.03 -10.99 29.10
C LEU A 237 -38.45 -10.56 28.67
N ILE A 238 -38.64 -10.24 27.38
CA ILE A 238 -39.96 -9.87 26.86
C ILE A 238 -40.94 -11.03 27.01
N SER A 239 -40.50 -12.28 26.77
CA SER A 239 -41.35 -13.46 26.93
C SER A 239 -41.80 -13.64 28.38
N VAL A 240 -40.90 -13.44 29.35
CA VAL A 240 -41.22 -13.46 30.80
C VAL A 240 -42.21 -12.36 31.16
N VAL A 241 -41.95 -11.11 30.72
CA VAL A 241 -42.86 -9.98 31.01
C VAL A 241 -44.24 -10.20 30.41
N LEU A 242 -44.33 -10.73 29.19
CA LEU A 242 -45.60 -11.07 28.56
C LEU A 242 -46.34 -12.17 29.33
N PHE A 243 -45.63 -13.18 29.83
CA PHE A 243 -46.20 -14.24 30.65
C PHE A 243 -46.72 -13.72 32.00
N GLU A 244 -45.92 -12.91 32.72
CA GLU A 244 -46.33 -12.30 33.99
C GLU A 244 -47.55 -11.38 33.81
N ARG A 245 -47.59 -10.59 32.74
CA ARG A 245 -48.75 -9.76 32.41
C ARG A 245 -50.01 -10.60 32.23
N ASP A 246 -49.91 -11.68 31.45
CA ASP A 246 -51.06 -12.55 31.20
C ASP A 246 -51.53 -13.19 32.52
N GLY A 247 -50.60 -13.62 33.39
CA GLY A 247 -50.91 -14.10 34.74
C GLY A 247 -51.59 -13.06 35.63
N LEU A 248 -51.10 -11.81 35.64
CA LEU A 248 -51.71 -10.71 36.39
C LEU A 248 -53.11 -10.35 35.87
N LEU A 249 -53.34 -10.43 34.56
CA LEU A 249 -54.67 -10.20 33.98
C LEU A 249 -55.65 -11.32 34.39
N GLU A 250 -55.21 -12.57 34.42
CA GLU A 250 -56.00 -13.68 34.95
C GLU A 250 -56.30 -13.51 36.44
N GLU A 251 -55.29 -13.16 37.25
CA GLU A 251 -55.44 -12.97 38.69
C GLU A 251 -56.34 -11.78 39.01
N ARG A 252 -56.24 -10.70 38.24
CA ARG A 252 -57.17 -9.56 38.28
C ARG A 252 -58.58 -10.03 37.97
N HIS A 253 -58.79 -10.82 36.92
CA HIS A 253 -60.12 -11.34 36.59
C HIS A 253 -60.68 -12.25 37.69
N ARG A 254 -59.86 -13.12 38.30
CA ARG A 254 -60.25 -13.94 39.45
C ARG A 254 -60.60 -13.07 40.66
N SER A 255 -59.80 -12.06 40.95
CA SER A 255 -60.00 -11.14 42.08
C SER A 255 -61.27 -10.31 41.91
N PHE A 256 -61.53 -9.81 40.69
CA PHE A 256 -62.78 -9.10 40.37
C PHE A 256 -64.01 -9.99 40.54
N HIS A 257 -63.85 -11.30 40.30
CA HIS A 257 -64.92 -12.27 40.46
C HIS A 257 -65.16 -12.68 41.93
N LEU A 258 -64.11 -12.67 42.76
CA LEU A 258 -64.15 -13.04 44.19
C LEU A 258 -64.60 -11.88 45.09
N LEU A 259 -64.21 -10.65 44.78
CA LEU A 259 -64.39 -9.48 45.64
C LEU A 259 -65.69 -8.71 45.34
N SER A 260 -66.84 -9.39 45.23
CA SER A 260 -68.14 -8.71 45.25
C SER A 260 -68.44 -8.12 46.64
N VAL A 261 -67.59 -7.23 47.15
CA VAL A 261 -67.59 -6.76 48.53
C VAL A 261 -67.26 -5.28 48.61
N THR A 262 -68.28 -4.55 49.06
CA THR A 262 -68.22 -3.24 49.71
C THR A 262 -67.50 -3.36 51.07
N GLU A 263 -66.20 -3.04 51.08
CA GLU A 263 -65.36 -2.52 52.18
C GLU A 263 -65.27 -3.23 53.56
N PRO A 264 -64.06 -3.25 54.16
CA PRO A 264 -63.54 -2.09 54.91
C PRO A 264 -62.08 -1.71 54.57
N ALA A 265 -61.86 -0.51 54.02
CA ALA A 265 -60.61 -0.08 53.36
C ALA A 265 -59.55 0.63 54.26
N ALA A 266 -59.88 1.05 55.48
CA ALA A 266 -59.06 2.05 56.19
C ALA A 266 -57.63 1.61 56.64
N LYS A 267 -57.33 0.31 56.74
CA LYS A 267 -55.96 -0.17 57.07
C LYS A 267 -55.10 -0.40 55.82
N LEU A 268 -55.73 -0.86 54.74
CA LEU A 268 -55.08 -1.09 53.46
C LEU A 268 -54.73 0.24 52.79
N ASP A 269 -55.64 1.22 52.86
CA ASP A 269 -55.40 2.57 52.32
C ASP A 269 -54.17 3.23 52.96
N ARG A 270 -53.95 2.99 54.26
CA ARG A 270 -52.82 3.57 54.98
C ARG A 270 -51.47 2.92 54.61
N GLU A 271 -51.46 1.61 54.34
CA GLU A 271 -50.27 0.92 53.82
C GLU A 271 -50.01 1.29 52.36
N ILE A 272 -51.06 1.48 51.56
CA ILE A 272 -50.96 1.98 50.19
C ILE A 272 -50.41 3.42 50.18
N GLU A 273 -50.89 4.31 51.04
CA GLU A 273 -50.35 5.68 51.17
C GLU A 273 -48.86 5.68 51.55
N LEU A 274 -48.44 4.82 52.48
CA LEU A 274 -47.03 4.69 52.85
C LEU A 274 -46.19 4.13 51.69
N ALA A 275 -46.68 3.13 50.97
CA ALA A 275 -45.99 2.55 49.81
C ALA A 275 -45.88 3.56 48.65
N LEU A 276 -46.93 4.35 48.41
CA LEU A 276 -46.92 5.43 47.41
C LEU A 276 -45.92 6.52 47.79
N HIS A 277 -45.87 6.93 49.06
CA HIS A 277 -44.92 7.95 49.50
C HIS A 277 -43.46 7.47 49.38
N ASP A 278 -43.18 6.20 49.67
CA ASP A 278 -41.85 5.63 49.52
C ASP A 278 -41.48 5.44 48.03
N ALA A 279 -42.46 5.15 47.17
CA ALA A 279 -42.28 5.12 45.72
C ALA A 279 -41.99 6.51 45.15
N ASP A 280 -42.71 7.55 45.58
CA ASP A 280 -42.48 8.95 45.18
C ASP A 280 -41.06 9.39 45.57
N ARG A 281 -40.60 9.02 46.78
CA ARG A 281 -39.22 9.34 47.22
C ARG A 281 -38.17 8.69 46.32
N ARG A 282 -38.35 7.42 45.94
CA ARG A 282 -37.44 6.72 45.01
C ARG A 282 -37.51 7.34 43.60
N LEU A 283 -38.68 7.80 43.18
CA LEU A 283 -38.88 8.46 41.91
C LEU A 283 -38.13 9.80 41.86
N GLU A 284 -38.20 10.60 42.93
CA GLU A 284 -37.42 11.84 43.06
C GLU A 284 -35.91 11.60 43.09
N GLU A 285 -35.45 10.58 43.82
CA GLU A 285 -34.03 10.19 43.84
C GLU A 285 -33.55 9.79 42.43
N SER A 286 -34.33 8.98 41.73
CA SER A 286 -34.04 8.59 40.34
C SER A 286 -34.07 9.78 39.38
N GLN A 287 -35.00 10.72 39.53
CA GLN A 287 -35.06 11.94 38.72
C GLN A 287 -33.80 12.80 38.90
N ARG A 288 -33.31 12.97 40.13
CA ARG A 288 -32.08 13.72 40.39
C ARG A 288 -30.85 13.04 39.77
N GLU A 289 -30.79 11.71 39.81
CA GLU A 289 -29.72 10.97 39.12
C GLU A 289 -29.79 11.15 37.60
N VAL A 290 -30.99 11.09 37.01
CA VAL A 290 -31.19 11.36 35.59
C VAL A 290 -30.72 12.77 35.22
N GLU A 291 -31.14 13.80 35.96
CA GLU A 291 -30.71 15.19 35.74
C GLU A 291 -29.18 15.35 35.83
N HIS A 292 -28.54 14.63 36.77
CA HIS A 292 -27.08 14.61 36.90
C HIS A 292 -26.41 14.00 35.68
N TYR A 293 -26.88 12.84 35.22
CA TYR A 293 -26.32 12.18 34.04
C TYR A 293 -26.59 12.95 32.75
N GLU A 294 -27.76 13.55 32.58
CA GLU A 294 -28.07 14.44 31.45
C GLU A 294 -27.12 15.66 31.40
N SER A 295 -26.77 16.22 32.56
CA SER A 295 -25.81 17.31 32.64
C SER A 295 -24.41 16.85 32.24
N LYS A 296 -24.01 15.64 32.66
CA LYS A 296 -22.72 15.04 32.27
C LYS A 296 -22.65 14.71 30.79
N ILE A 297 -23.75 14.20 30.20
CA ILE A 297 -23.85 13.94 28.77
C ILE A 297 -23.68 15.24 27.99
N ARG A 298 -24.40 16.30 28.35
CA ARG A 298 -24.27 17.61 27.71
C ARG A 298 -22.83 18.16 27.77
N ALA A 299 -22.13 17.97 28.88
CA ALA A 299 -20.73 18.35 29.00
C ALA A 299 -19.82 17.57 28.03
N LEU A 300 -19.98 16.24 27.99
CA LEU A 300 -19.21 15.37 27.10
C LEU A 300 -19.51 15.62 25.62
N GLU A 301 -20.76 15.89 25.25
CA GLU A 301 -21.14 16.28 23.89
C GLU A 301 -20.48 17.60 23.48
N SER A 302 -20.41 18.56 24.41
CA SER A 302 -19.70 19.82 24.19
C SER A 302 -18.21 19.60 23.96
N GLU A 303 -17.55 18.77 24.77
CA GLU A 303 -16.13 18.41 24.61
C GLU A 303 -15.87 17.71 23.27
N LEU A 304 -16.68 16.71 22.92
CA LEU A 304 -16.62 16.02 21.62
C LEU A 304 -16.79 16.97 20.44
N SER A 305 -17.72 17.93 20.55
CA SER A 305 -17.92 18.94 19.50
C SER A 305 -16.70 19.84 19.32
N ALA A 306 -16.04 20.23 20.43
CA ALA A 306 -14.84 21.04 20.41
C ALA A 306 -13.65 20.28 19.80
N ASP A 307 -13.47 19.01 20.17
CA ASP A 307 -12.43 18.15 19.61
C ASP A 307 -12.66 17.88 18.13
N ARG A 308 -13.91 17.65 17.70
CA ARG A 308 -14.23 17.49 16.29
C ARG A 308 -13.86 18.72 15.47
N ILE A 309 -14.17 19.92 15.96
CA ILE A 309 -13.79 21.18 15.32
C ILE A 309 -12.26 21.32 15.26
N LYS A 310 -11.55 20.95 16.34
CA LYS A 310 -10.09 20.99 16.38
C LYS A 310 -9.46 20.05 15.35
N TRP A 311 -9.89 18.79 15.31
CA TRP A 311 -9.40 17.81 14.34
C TRP A 311 -9.70 18.22 12.90
N GLN A 312 -10.89 18.77 12.65
CA GLN A 312 -11.24 19.26 11.32
C GLN A 312 -10.32 20.40 10.85
N ARG A 313 -9.97 21.34 11.74
CA ARG A 313 -8.99 22.39 11.44
C ARG A 313 -7.58 21.83 11.19
N GLU A 314 -7.15 20.83 11.95
CA GLU A 314 -5.85 20.19 11.75
C GLU A 314 -5.77 19.47 10.40
N VAL A 315 -6.85 18.80 10.00
CA VAL A 315 -6.96 18.16 8.67
C VAL A 315 -6.90 19.20 7.56
N GLU A 316 -7.68 20.28 7.64
CA GLU A 316 -7.66 21.37 6.65
C GLU A 316 -6.26 22.00 6.53
N GLN A 317 -5.57 22.21 7.65
CA GLN A 317 -4.22 22.77 7.65
C GLN A 317 -3.18 21.82 7.04
N ARG A 318 -3.29 20.51 7.31
CA ARG A 318 -2.46 19.49 6.67
C ARG A 318 -2.73 19.41 5.16
N ASP A 319 -3.98 19.49 4.73
CA ASP A 319 -4.35 19.48 3.31
C ASP A 319 -3.83 20.68 2.54
N ILE A 320 -3.85 21.88 3.16
CA ILE A 320 -3.22 23.07 2.58
C ILE A 320 -1.72 22.84 2.42
N THR A 321 -1.05 22.31 3.46
CA THR A 321 0.39 22.03 3.42
C THR A 321 0.75 21.03 2.33
N ILE A 322 -0.02 19.95 2.19
CA ILE A 322 0.16 18.95 1.13
C ILE A 322 0.02 19.58 -0.25
N ARG A 323 -1.01 20.43 -0.47
CA ARG A 323 -1.19 21.14 -1.74
C ARG A 323 -0.02 22.05 -2.05
N THR A 324 0.50 22.80 -1.08
CA THR A 324 1.68 23.65 -1.26
C THR A 324 2.92 22.84 -1.62
N LEU A 325 3.18 21.74 -0.92
CA LEU A 325 4.32 20.86 -1.19
C LEU A 325 4.23 20.20 -2.58
N ARG A 326 3.04 19.78 -3.00
CA ARG A 326 2.81 19.28 -4.38
C ARG A 326 3.15 20.35 -5.42
N GLY A 327 2.69 21.59 -5.21
CA GLY A 327 3.04 22.70 -6.10
C GLY A 327 4.54 23.03 -6.14
N HIS A 328 5.28 22.83 -5.05
CA HIS A 328 6.75 22.95 -5.06
C HIS A 328 7.41 21.80 -5.82
N LEU A 329 6.89 20.58 -5.67
CA LEU A 329 7.38 19.39 -6.35
C LEU A 329 7.20 19.51 -7.87
N ASP A 330 6.05 20.01 -8.33
CA ASP A 330 5.79 20.28 -9.75
C ASP A 330 6.77 21.31 -10.32
N LYS A 331 7.00 22.43 -9.60
CA LYS A 331 8.01 23.44 -10.00
C LYS A 331 9.43 22.86 -10.07
N CYS A 332 9.77 21.95 -9.16
CA CYS A 332 11.05 21.25 -9.20
C CYS A 332 11.15 20.31 -10.41
N HIS A 333 10.08 19.58 -10.73
CA HIS A 333 10.04 18.73 -11.93
C HIS A 333 10.17 19.54 -13.21
N ASP A 334 9.46 20.67 -13.34
CA ASP A 334 9.60 21.58 -14.48
C ASP A 334 11.05 22.07 -14.62
N LYS A 335 11.67 22.49 -13.51
CA LYS A 335 13.07 22.93 -13.52
C LYS A 335 14.05 21.82 -13.90
N ILE A 336 13.80 20.58 -13.49
CA ILE A 336 14.61 19.42 -13.90
C ILE A 336 14.45 19.16 -15.39
N ARG A 337 13.23 19.28 -15.94
CA ARG A 337 12.98 19.14 -17.38
C ARG A 337 13.77 20.19 -18.17
N ASP A 338 13.68 21.46 -17.78
CA ASP A 338 14.37 22.57 -18.45
C ASP A 338 15.90 22.37 -18.42
N LEU A 339 16.44 21.90 -17.28
CA LEU A 339 17.87 21.60 -17.15
C LEU A 339 18.28 20.42 -18.04
N ASN A 340 17.45 19.38 -18.17
CA ASN A 340 17.73 18.26 -19.05
C ASN A 340 17.75 18.68 -20.52
N GLU A 341 16.79 19.49 -20.96
CA GLU A 341 16.79 20.05 -22.32
C GLU A 341 18.04 20.91 -22.58
N MET A 342 18.45 21.73 -21.60
CA MET A 342 19.69 22.51 -21.70
C MET A 342 20.93 21.61 -21.79
N MET A 343 21.00 20.53 -21.02
CA MET A 343 22.10 19.58 -21.09
C MET A 343 22.15 18.87 -22.45
N GLU A 344 21.01 18.48 -23.02
CA GLU A 344 20.95 17.88 -24.36
C GLU A 344 21.47 18.84 -25.43
N ASN A 345 21.07 20.11 -25.38
CA ASN A 345 21.56 21.15 -26.28
C ASN A 345 23.08 21.34 -26.17
N LEU A 346 23.61 21.44 -24.94
CA LEU A 346 25.05 21.55 -24.71
C LEU A 346 25.83 20.31 -25.19
N GLN A 347 25.26 19.11 -25.04
CA GLN A 347 25.87 17.90 -25.57
C GLN A 347 25.93 17.92 -27.11
N GLN A 348 24.89 18.44 -27.76
CA GLN A 348 24.86 18.59 -29.21
C GLN A 348 25.87 19.64 -29.70
N GLU A 349 26.00 20.79 -29.02
CA GLU A 349 27.02 21.80 -29.32
C GLU A 349 28.44 21.24 -29.14
N LEU A 350 28.66 20.46 -28.08
CA LEU A 350 29.94 19.80 -27.82
C LEU A 350 30.27 18.76 -28.89
N ALA A 351 29.27 18.06 -29.45
CA ALA A 351 29.47 17.17 -30.59
C ALA A 351 29.86 17.95 -31.85
N ASN A 352 29.14 19.04 -32.15
CA ASN A 352 29.41 19.90 -33.31
C ASN A 352 30.82 20.51 -33.26
N THR A 353 31.22 21.05 -32.11
CA THR A 353 32.55 21.64 -31.91
C THR A 353 33.68 20.61 -31.99
N LYS A 354 33.45 19.37 -31.53
CA LYS A 354 34.41 18.25 -31.72
C LYS A 354 34.59 17.93 -33.21
N ASP A 355 33.52 17.91 -33.99
CA ASP A 355 33.59 17.68 -35.43
C ASP A 355 34.33 18.81 -36.15
N GLU A 356 34.12 20.07 -35.75
CA GLU A 356 34.86 21.21 -36.27
C GLU A 356 36.35 21.14 -35.92
N LEU A 357 36.70 20.85 -34.66
CA LEU A 357 38.08 20.66 -34.23
C LEU A 357 38.78 19.54 -35.03
N ALA A 358 38.07 18.44 -35.32
CA ALA A 358 38.61 17.38 -36.16
C ALA A 358 38.90 17.85 -37.59
N LYS A 359 37.99 18.64 -38.19
CA LYS A 359 38.22 19.26 -39.51
C LYS A 359 39.44 20.18 -39.51
N TYR A 360 39.58 21.03 -38.49
CA TYR A 360 40.73 21.93 -38.36
C TYR A 360 42.04 21.18 -38.13
N ARG A 361 42.05 20.13 -37.30
CA ARG A 361 43.22 19.24 -37.14
C ARG A 361 43.64 18.61 -38.46
N ASN A 362 42.70 18.01 -39.19
CA ASN A 362 42.99 17.40 -40.50
C ASN A 362 43.56 18.42 -41.49
N LYS A 363 43.00 19.65 -41.52
CA LYS A 363 43.49 20.74 -42.36
C LYS A 363 44.91 21.16 -41.96
N ALA A 364 45.18 21.30 -40.66
CA ALA A 364 46.51 21.65 -40.15
C ALA A 364 47.54 20.57 -40.46
N GLU A 365 47.21 19.29 -40.29
CA GLU A 365 48.09 18.18 -40.66
C GLU A 365 48.38 18.15 -42.17
N LEU A 366 47.37 18.40 -43.00
CA LEU A 366 47.54 18.47 -44.46
C LEU A 366 48.45 19.63 -44.86
N LEU A 367 48.26 20.80 -44.26
CA LEU A 367 49.11 21.96 -44.49
C LEU A 367 50.55 21.72 -43.99
N GLU A 368 50.74 21.06 -42.86
CA GLU A 368 52.06 20.72 -42.33
C GLU A 368 52.76 19.66 -43.21
N LYS A 369 52.03 18.66 -43.70
CA LYS A 369 52.55 17.71 -44.71
C LYS A 369 52.96 18.43 -45.99
N ASN A 370 52.13 19.33 -46.49
CA ASN A 370 52.45 20.15 -47.67
C ASN A 370 53.65 21.06 -47.43
N ARG A 371 53.77 21.66 -46.24
CA ARG A 371 54.94 22.45 -45.84
C ARG A 371 56.20 21.59 -45.87
N ARG A 372 56.19 20.42 -45.21
CA ARG A 372 57.33 19.48 -45.19
C ARG A 372 57.72 19.00 -46.58
N LEU A 373 56.75 18.68 -47.43
CA LEU A 373 57.00 18.29 -48.82
C LEU A 373 57.51 19.47 -49.67
N GLY A 374 57.01 20.68 -49.45
CA GLY A 374 57.51 21.90 -50.12
C GLY A 374 58.97 22.22 -49.76
N TYR A 375 59.41 21.93 -48.53
CA TYR A 375 60.83 22.03 -48.15
C TYR A 375 61.70 20.86 -48.65
N ALA A 376 61.11 19.71 -48.99
CA ALA A 376 61.84 18.59 -49.59
C ALA A 376 62.28 18.85 -51.04
N TYR A 377 61.71 19.88 -51.70
CA TYR A 377 62.13 20.34 -53.03
C TYR A 377 63.01 21.60 -52.98
N GLY A 378 63.58 21.93 -51.82
CA GLY A 378 64.49 23.06 -51.63
C GLY A 378 65.92 22.86 -52.13
N THR A 379 66.27 21.69 -52.68
CA THR A 379 67.55 21.49 -53.36
C THR A 379 67.38 20.61 -54.59
N GLY A 380 67.35 21.24 -55.75
CA GLY A 380 67.79 20.62 -57.00
C GLY A 380 66.72 19.88 -57.81
N SER A 381 66.12 20.61 -58.75
CA SER A 381 66.10 20.25 -60.18
C SER A 381 64.74 20.60 -60.80
N VAL A 382 64.80 21.60 -61.67
CA VAL A 382 63.83 21.87 -62.71
C VAL A 382 63.66 20.59 -63.56
N ILE A 383 62.45 20.05 -63.61
CA ILE A 383 61.98 19.31 -64.80
C ILE A 383 60.58 19.83 -65.10
N ASP A 384 60.55 20.54 -66.21
CA ASP A 384 59.37 21.04 -66.88
C ASP A 384 58.66 19.91 -67.65
N ASN A 385 57.38 20.12 -67.94
CA ASN A 385 56.48 19.35 -68.81
C ASN A 385 55.81 18.09 -68.22
N THR A 386 54.51 18.21 -67.90
CA THR A 386 53.46 17.91 -68.90
C THR A 386 52.06 18.24 -68.38
N GLU A 387 51.37 19.07 -69.16
CA GLU A 387 49.93 19.29 -69.14
C GLU A 387 49.10 17.98 -69.24
N LYS A 388 47.86 18.07 -68.74
CA LYS A 388 46.65 17.33 -69.18
C LYS A 388 46.57 15.83 -68.84
N ARG A 389 45.80 15.55 -67.78
CA ARG A 389 44.46 14.92 -67.93
C ARG A 389 43.69 14.94 -66.60
N ILE A 390 42.81 15.93 -66.46
CA ILE A 390 41.62 15.83 -65.63
C ILE A 390 40.66 14.91 -66.38
N GLY A 391 40.41 13.72 -65.85
CA GLY A 391 39.56 12.71 -66.47
C GLY A 391 38.88 11.82 -65.43
N ASN A 392 37.65 12.22 -65.06
CA ASN A 392 36.53 11.40 -64.62
C ASN A 392 36.81 10.13 -63.79
N GLY A 393 36.59 10.23 -62.48
CA GLY A 393 36.56 9.07 -61.61
C GLY A 393 35.79 9.27 -60.30
N ARG A 394 34.69 10.03 -60.25
CA ARG A 394 33.83 10.05 -59.04
C ARG A 394 32.39 10.55 -59.19
N THR A 395 31.76 10.37 -60.35
CA THR A 395 30.31 10.65 -60.56
C THR A 395 29.45 9.41 -60.83
N GLN A 396 29.94 8.18 -60.58
CA GLN A 396 29.14 6.95 -60.76
C GLN A 396 28.86 6.12 -59.49
N ALA A 397 29.10 6.64 -58.29
CA ALA A 397 28.70 5.96 -57.04
C ALA A 397 27.39 6.48 -56.42
N MET A 398 26.81 7.58 -56.93
CA MET A 398 25.62 8.23 -56.36
C MET A 398 24.31 8.00 -57.14
N ALA A 399 24.34 7.35 -58.32
CA ALA A 399 23.14 7.05 -59.11
C ALA A 399 22.59 5.62 -58.93
N LYS A 400 23.23 4.75 -58.13
CA LYS A 400 22.78 3.37 -57.87
C LYS A 400 22.16 3.14 -56.48
N LYS A 401 22.17 4.12 -55.57
CA LYS A 401 21.54 3.98 -54.23
C LYS A 401 20.13 4.56 -54.11
N THR A 402 19.66 5.37 -55.05
CA THR A 402 18.30 5.94 -55.05
C THR A 402 17.25 5.14 -55.83
N LYS A 403 17.62 4.06 -56.54
CA LYS A 403 16.65 3.15 -57.20
C LYS A 403 16.29 1.87 -56.41
N LYS A 404 16.91 1.62 -55.25
CA LYS A 404 16.59 0.45 -54.41
C LYS A 404 15.66 0.76 -53.22
N ALA A 405 15.30 2.03 -53.02
CA ALA A 405 14.38 2.48 -51.97
C ALA A 405 12.92 2.67 -52.44
N PHE A 406 12.58 2.36 -53.70
CA PHE A 406 11.24 2.57 -54.26
C PHE A 406 10.56 1.29 -54.77
N LYS A 407 10.92 0.12 -54.21
CA LYS A 407 10.31 -1.16 -54.58
C LYS A 407 10.08 -2.10 -53.39
N ILE A 408 9.60 -1.56 -52.26
CA ILE A 408 8.89 -2.33 -51.22
C ILE A 408 7.83 -1.39 -50.63
N ASN A 409 6.79 -1.11 -51.41
CA ASN A 409 5.49 -0.61 -50.94
C ASN A 409 4.52 -0.72 -52.12
N LYS A 410 3.98 -1.94 -52.30
CA LYS A 410 2.70 -2.28 -52.94
C LYS A 410 2.67 -3.80 -53.18
N SER A 411 2.14 -4.52 -52.20
CA SER A 411 1.36 -5.75 -52.28
C SER A 411 0.75 -5.95 -50.91
#